data_AF-A0A6H0UJ77-F1
#
_entry.id   AF-A0A6H0UJ77-F1
#
_cell.length_a   1.000
_cell.length_b   1.000
_cell.length_c   1.000
_cell.angle_alpha   90.00
_cell.angle_beta   90.00
_cell.angle_gamma   90.00
#
_symmetry.space_group_name_H-M   'P 1'
#
loop_
_entity.id
_entity.type
_entity.pdbx_description
1 polymer ?
#
loop_
_entity_poly.entity_id
_entity_poly.type
_entity_poly.pdbx_seq_one_letter_code
_entity_poly.pdbx_strand_id
1 'polypeptide(L)'
;MAYYQDLFLSSASKEIKVLGLHHYFFEAWQRVAEAHILKEKKLIRIQTLLDTCNSLIVNLVTIGNMVFIVVLLAKGQISLGIFGAVLALTGGLVTDTTQLLTCFATLMGKQQEAQQFFDFMSLPSQDNKGQTLSKVSELRLENVSYRYPLTSKYVLKK
;
A
#
# COMPACT_ATOMS: atom_id res chain seq x y z
N MET A 1 -10.53 -1.87 -4.99
CA MET A 1 -11.63 -0.98 -4.56
C MET A 1 -11.91 0.14 -5.56
N ALA A 2 -10.89 0.84 -6.09
CA ALA A 2 -11.07 2.00 -6.99
C ALA A 2 -11.98 1.75 -8.21
N TYR A 3 -11.89 0.57 -8.85
CA TYR A 3 -12.71 0.21 -10.01
C TYR A 3 -14.22 0.28 -9.74
N TYR A 4 -14.70 -0.29 -8.63
CA TYR A 4 -16.12 -0.29 -8.29
C TYR A 4 -16.60 1.08 -7.82
N GLN A 5 -15.74 1.83 -7.11
CA GLN A 5 -16.05 3.19 -6.71
C GLN A 5 -16.21 4.11 -7.92
N ASP A 6 -15.35 3.96 -8.92
CA ASP A 6 -15.44 4.68 -10.20
C ASP A 6 -16.65 4.20 -11.02
N LEU A 7 -16.96 2.90 -11.01
CA LEU A 7 -18.15 2.33 -11.66
C LEU A 7 -19.46 2.93 -11.11
N PHE A 8 -19.56 3.10 -9.79
CA PHE A 8 -20.75 3.69 -9.14
C PHE A 8 -20.85 5.22 -9.33
N LEU A 9 -19.73 5.90 -9.56
CA LEU A 9 -19.65 7.36 -9.77
C LEU A 9 -19.70 7.77 -11.24
N SER A 10 -19.39 6.87 -12.18
CA SER A 10 -19.34 7.15 -13.62
C SER A 10 -20.73 7.14 -14.30
N SER A 11 -20.73 7.37 -15.62
CA SER A 11 -21.93 7.34 -16.48
C SER A 11 -22.76 6.05 -16.36
N ALA A 12 -22.15 4.92 -15.95
CA ALA A 12 -22.82 3.65 -15.69
C ALA A 12 -23.81 3.70 -14.51
N SER A 13 -23.70 4.69 -13.61
CA SER A 13 -24.60 4.89 -12.47
C SER A 13 -26.07 5.11 -12.90
N LYS A 14 -26.29 5.74 -14.06
CA LYS A 14 -27.65 5.92 -14.61
C LYS A 14 -28.24 4.59 -15.09
N GLU A 15 -27.45 3.79 -15.78
CA GLU A 15 -27.87 2.47 -16.29
C GLU A 15 -28.16 1.50 -15.13
N ILE A 16 -27.31 1.49 -14.10
CA ILE A 16 -27.48 0.65 -12.90
C ILE A 16 -28.79 0.99 -12.16
N LYS A 17 -29.16 2.27 -12.11
CA LYS A 17 -30.44 2.72 -11.50
C LYS A 17 -31.65 2.38 -12.35
N VAL A 18 -31.57 2.57 -13.67
CA VAL A 18 -32.68 2.32 -14.60
C VAL A 18 -32.98 0.83 -14.73
N LEU A 19 -31.96 -0.02 -14.71
CA LEU A 19 -32.07 -1.47 -14.88
C LEU A 19 -32.27 -2.24 -13.55
N GLY A 20 -32.24 -1.57 -12.40
CA GLY A 20 -32.38 -2.21 -11.09
C GLY A 20 -31.24 -3.18 -10.72
N LEU A 21 -30.09 -3.09 -11.40
CA LEU A 21 -28.94 -4.00 -11.25
C LEU A 21 -28.09 -3.72 -10.00
N HIS A 22 -28.53 -2.81 -9.13
CA HIS A 22 -27.82 -2.39 -7.93
C HIS A 22 -27.42 -3.57 -7.05
N HIS A 23 -28.32 -4.53 -6.84
CA HIS A 23 -28.07 -5.68 -5.97
C HIS A 23 -26.89 -6.54 -6.45
N TYR A 24 -26.78 -6.77 -7.76
CA TYR A 24 -25.71 -7.60 -8.32
C TYR A 24 -24.33 -6.95 -8.18
N PHE A 25 -24.23 -5.65 -8.54
CA PHE A 25 -22.97 -4.92 -8.41
C PHE A 25 -22.60 -4.67 -6.94
N PHE A 26 -23.59 -4.47 -6.06
CA PHE A 26 -23.37 -4.30 -4.64
C PHE A 26 -22.86 -5.59 -3.99
N GLU A 27 -23.43 -6.76 -4.30
CA GLU A 27 -22.91 -8.05 -3.79
C GLU A 27 -21.51 -8.37 -4.32
N ALA A 28 -21.22 -8.06 -5.58
CA ALA A 28 -19.88 -8.24 -6.15
C ALA A 28 -18.86 -7.32 -5.45
N TRP A 29 -19.23 -6.05 -5.22
CA TRP A 29 -18.42 -5.11 -4.45
C TRP A 29 -18.23 -5.58 -3.00
N GLN A 30 -19.30 -6.01 -2.34
CA GLN A 30 -19.28 -6.47 -0.96
C GLN A 30 -18.36 -7.68 -0.78
N ARG A 31 -18.42 -8.67 -1.68
CA ARG A 31 -17.49 -9.83 -1.64
C ARG A 31 -16.03 -9.42 -1.76
N VAL A 32 -15.72 -8.47 -2.65
CA VAL A 32 -14.35 -7.96 -2.80
C VAL A 32 -13.94 -7.14 -1.58
N ALA A 33 -14.83 -6.28 -1.06
CA ALA A 33 -14.58 -5.47 0.12
C ALA A 33 -14.36 -6.33 1.38
N GLU A 34 -15.19 -7.34 1.62
CA GLU A 34 -15.07 -8.25 2.76
C GLU A 34 -13.75 -9.03 2.75
N ALA A 35 -13.30 -9.48 1.58
CA ALA A 35 -12.01 -10.16 1.44
C ALA A 35 -10.82 -9.24 1.80
N HIS A 36 -10.91 -7.94 1.48
CA HIS A 36 -9.91 -6.95 1.88
C HIS A 36 -10.00 -6.61 3.38
N ILE A 37 -11.21 -6.36 3.89
CA ILE A 37 -11.48 -6.03 5.29
C ILE A 37 -10.99 -7.15 6.22
N LEU A 38 -11.17 -8.43 5.85
CA LEU A 38 -10.72 -9.56 6.66
C LEU A 38 -9.18 -9.59 6.81
N LYS A 39 -8.46 -9.29 5.72
CA LYS A 39 -6.99 -9.22 5.73
C LYS A 39 -6.50 -8.03 6.55
N GLU A 40 -7.12 -6.86 6.39
CA GLU A 40 -6.78 -5.66 7.17
C GLU A 40 -7.08 -5.85 8.67
N LYS A 41 -8.24 -6.42 9.03
CA LYS A 41 -8.57 -6.72 10.43
C LYS A 41 -7.55 -7.64 11.09
N LYS A 42 -7.02 -8.63 10.37
CA LYS A 42 -5.99 -9.54 10.89
C LYS A 42 -4.68 -8.79 11.17
N LEU A 43 -4.27 -7.92 10.24
CA LEU A 43 -3.09 -7.06 10.40
C LEU A 43 -3.22 -6.09 11.57
N ILE A 44 -4.34 -5.35 11.63
CA ILE A 44 -4.63 -4.41 12.72
C ILE A 44 -4.66 -5.13 14.07
N ARG A 45 -5.25 -6.33 14.15
CA ARG A 45 -5.28 -7.11 15.40
C ARG A 45 -3.88 -7.53 15.86
N ILE A 46 -3.00 -7.94 14.95
CA ILE A 46 -1.62 -8.30 15.29
C ILE A 46 -0.84 -7.06 15.73
N GLN A 47 -0.98 -5.95 15.00
CA GLN A 47 -0.30 -4.69 15.31
C GLN A 47 -0.73 -4.15 16.67
N THR A 48 -2.04 -4.05 16.92
CA THR A 48 -2.58 -3.62 18.22
C THR A 48 -2.17 -4.53 19.37
N LEU A 49 -2.07 -5.85 19.16
CA LEU A 49 -1.55 -6.77 20.16
C LEU A 49 -0.07 -6.51 20.46
N LEU A 50 0.76 -6.34 19.44
CA LEU A 50 2.19 -6.03 19.59
C LEU A 50 2.39 -4.68 20.28
N ASP A 51 1.63 -3.65 19.90
CA ASP A 51 1.70 -2.33 20.52
C ASP A 51 1.26 -2.36 21.98
N THR A 52 0.24 -3.16 22.31
CA THR A 52 -0.21 -3.35 23.69
C THR A 52 0.86 -4.06 24.51
N CYS A 53 1.46 -5.15 24.01
CA CYS A 53 2.56 -5.85 24.68
C CYS A 53 3.78 -4.96 24.86
N ASN A 54 4.16 -4.18 23.84
CA ASN A 54 5.26 -3.24 23.92
C ASN A 54 4.98 -2.17 24.98
N SER A 55 3.79 -1.58 24.97
CA SER A 55 3.36 -0.59 25.96
C SER A 55 3.40 -1.14 27.38
N LEU A 56 3.01 -2.39 27.61
CA LEU A 56 3.11 -3.04 28.91
C LEU A 56 4.56 -3.19 29.37
N ILE A 57 5.46 -3.62 28.48
CA ILE A 57 6.90 -3.76 28.79
C ILE A 57 7.50 -2.39 29.12
N VAL A 58 7.24 -1.38 28.29
CA VAL A 58 7.75 -0.01 28.50
C VAL A 58 7.24 0.56 29.82
N ASN A 59 5.97 0.33 30.16
CA ASN A 59 5.42 0.78 31.44
C ASN A 59 6.07 0.08 32.64
N LEU A 60 6.31 -1.23 32.56
CA LEU A 60 7.02 -1.97 33.61
C LEU A 60 8.46 -1.47 33.79
N VAL A 61 9.17 -1.24 32.70
CA VAL A 61 10.53 -0.67 32.73
C VAL A 61 10.51 0.74 33.31
N THR A 62 9.51 1.55 32.97
CA THR A 62 9.37 2.92 33.49
C THR A 62 9.14 2.92 34.99
N ILE A 63 8.23 2.06 35.49
CA ILE A 63 7.99 1.91 36.94
C ILE A 63 9.27 1.42 37.63
N GLY A 64 9.94 0.41 37.07
CA GLY A 64 11.20 -0.12 37.60
C GLY A 64 12.30 0.93 37.66
N ASN A 65 12.45 1.73 36.60
CA ASN A 65 13.38 2.85 36.57
C ASN A 65 13.04 3.87 37.65
N MET A 66 11.78 4.26 37.77
CA MET A 66 11.31 5.25 38.76
C MET A 66 11.61 4.79 40.19
N VAL A 67 11.39 3.52 40.52
CA VAL A 67 11.77 2.93 41.81
C VAL A 67 13.29 2.91 42.00
N PHE A 68 14.04 2.53 40.97
CA PHE A 68 15.51 2.51 41.00
C PHE A 68 16.09 3.89 41.27
N ILE A 69 15.55 4.92 40.62
CA ILE A 69 15.94 6.33 40.79
C ILE A 69 15.69 6.79 42.22
N VAL A 70 14.52 6.47 42.79
CA VAL A 70 14.18 6.83 44.18
C VAL A 70 15.16 6.19 45.16
N VAL A 71 15.52 4.92 44.96
CA VAL A 71 16.49 4.20 45.81
C VAL A 71 17.90 4.80 45.69
N LEU A 72 18.30 5.20 44.48
CA LEU A 72 19.64 5.74 44.20
C LEU A 72 19.79 7.18 44.70
N LEU A 73 18.71 7.97 44.63
CA LEU A 73 18.57 9.28 45.28
C LEU A 73 18.63 9.15 46.80
N ALA A 74 17.91 8.18 47.38
CA ALA A 74 17.93 7.92 48.82
C ALA A 74 19.32 7.51 49.34
N LYS A 75 20.15 6.89 48.49
CA LYS A 75 21.55 6.54 48.79
C LYS A 75 22.55 7.69 48.58
N GLY A 76 22.11 8.84 48.05
CA GLY A 76 22.96 10.02 47.83
C GLY A 76 24.08 9.83 46.79
N GLN A 77 24.02 8.76 45.97
CA GLN A 77 25.10 8.40 45.04
C GLN A 77 25.05 9.16 43.70
N ILE A 78 23.95 9.86 43.40
CA ILE A 78 23.75 10.54 42.12
C ILE A 78 23.18 11.94 42.33
N SER A 79 23.79 12.95 41.68
CA SER A 79 23.25 14.30 41.58
C SER A 79 22.07 14.34 40.58
N LEU A 80 20.99 15.01 40.97
CA LEU A 80 19.75 15.14 40.19
C LEU A 80 20.00 15.57 38.72
N GLY A 81 21.08 16.31 38.45
CA GLY A 81 21.47 16.76 37.12
C GLY A 81 22.04 15.66 36.20
N ILE A 82 22.86 14.74 36.72
CA ILE A 82 23.43 13.64 35.92
C ILE A 82 22.32 12.67 35.50
N PHE A 83 21.36 12.46 36.39
CA PHE A 83 20.18 11.67 36.11
C PHE A 83 19.34 12.25 34.95
N GLY A 84 19.07 13.56 34.96
CA GLY A 84 18.37 14.26 33.88
C GLY A 84 19.11 14.13 32.53
N ALA A 85 20.45 14.18 32.55
CA ALA A 85 21.25 14.00 31.34
C ALA A 85 21.15 12.58 30.76
N VAL A 86 21.19 11.54 31.59
CA VAL A 86 21.05 10.14 31.13
C VAL A 86 19.65 9.88 30.57
N LEU A 87 18.59 10.41 31.19
CA LEU A 87 17.24 10.34 30.65
C LEU A 87 17.12 11.02 29.29
N ALA A 88 17.66 12.22 29.15
CA ALA A 88 17.63 12.97 27.89
C ALA A 88 18.38 12.23 26.78
N LEU A 89 19.57 11.68 27.07
CA LEU A 89 20.36 10.90 26.12
C LEU A 89 19.65 9.61 25.72
N THR A 90 19.03 8.91 26.68
CA THR A 90 18.27 7.69 26.39
C THR A 90 17.05 7.98 25.53
N GLY A 91 16.31 9.05 25.83
CA GLY A 91 15.16 9.49 25.02
C GLY A 91 15.56 9.88 23.60
N GLY A 92 16.69 10.60 23.45
CA GLY A 92 17.26 10.92 22.14
C GLY A 92 17.61 9.67 21.35
N LEU A 93 18.33 8.73 21.96
CA LEU A 93 18.76 7.49 21.31
C LEU A 93 17.58 6.62 20.83
N VAL A 94 16.52 6.51 21.65
CA VAL A 94 15.29 5.80 21.28
C VAL A 94 14.61 6.48 20.08
N THR A 95 14.57 7.82 20.08
CA THR A 95 13.97 8.60 18.99
C THR A 95 14.75 8.40 17.69
N ASP A 96 16.07 8.54 17.73
CA ASP A 96 16.95 8.37 16.57
C ASP A 96 16.83 6.96 15.99
N THR A 97 16.78 5.94 16.84
CA THR A 97 16.61 4.54 16.42
C THR A 97 15.26 4.32 15.75
N THR A 98 14.19 4.89 16.31
CA THR A 98 12.83 4.77 15.74
C THR A 98 12.75 5.45 14.37
N GLN A 99 13.40 6.61 14.23
CA GLN A 99 13.48 7.33 12.96
C GLN A 99 14.27 6.54 11.90
N LEU A 100 15.40 5.93 12.28
CA LEU A 100 16.16 5.05 11.39
C LEU A 100 15.32 3.86 10.91
N LEU A 101 14.64 3.17 11.82
CA LEU A 101 13.75 2.05 11.46
C LEU A 101 12.62 2.48 10.54
N THR A 102 12.05 3.66 10.77
CA THR A 102 11.01 4.23 9.91
C THR A 102 11.55 4.55 8.52
N CYS A 103 12.76 5.11 8.42
CA CYS A 103 13.42 5.39 7.16
C CYS A 103 13.74 4.10 6.38
N PHE A 104 14.15 3.03 7.07
CA PHE A 104 14.31 1.71 6.46
C PHE A 104 12.98 1.15 5.92
N ALA A 105 11.91 1.27 6.71
CA ALA A 105 10.58 0.81 6.28
C ALA A 105 10.06 1.59 5.05
N THR A 106 10.28 2.90 5.00
CA THR A 106 9.89 3.71 3.83
C THR A 106 10.74 3.37 2.60
N LEU A 107 12.03 3.10 2.76
CA LEU A 107 12.89 2.64 1.67
C LEU A 107 12.40 1.31 1.05
N MET A 108 12.01 0.35 1.90
CA MET A 108 11.42 -0.91 1.43
C MET A 108 10.09 -0.70 0.70
N GLY A 109 9.24 0.21 1.18
CA GLY A 109 8.00 0.58 0.49
C GLY A 109 8.25 1.20 -0.89
N LYS A 110 9.29 2.05 -1.00
CA LYS A 110 9.68 2.66 -2.29
C LYS A 110 10.26 1.66 -3.28
N GLN A 111 10.89 0.58 -2.83
CA GLN A 111 11.30 -0.51 -3.72
C GLN A 111 10.10 -1.16 -4.43
N GLN A 112 8.98 -1.33 -3.73
CA GLN A 112 7.77 -1.90 -4.31
C GLN A 112 7.12 -0.96 -5.34
N GLU A 113 7.11 0.35 -5.09
CA GLU A 113 6.69 1.36 -6.07
C GLU A 113 7.62 1.36 -7.30
N ALA A 114 8.93 1.25 -7.10
CA ALA A 114 9.91 1.19 -8.19
C ALA A 114 9.74 -0.06 -9.07
N GLN A 115 9.38 -1.21 -8.49
CA GLN A 115 9.07 -2.41 -9.26
C GLN A 115 7.85 -2.21 -10.16
N GLN A 116 6.77 -1.61 -9.65
CA GLN A 116 5.57 -1.31 -10.46
C GLN A 116 5.89 -0.33 -11.60
N PHE A 117 6.73 0.66 -11.33
CA PHE A 117 7.21 1.58 -12.37
C PHE A 117 8.06 0.86 -13.42
N PHE A 118 8.94 -0.05 -13.00
CA PHE A 118 9.77 -0.83 -13.92
C PHE A 118 8.92 -1.78 -14.78
N ASP A 119 7.94 -2.44 -14.19
CA ASP A 119 6.99 -3.30 -14.91
C ASP A 119 6.23 -2.49 -15.96
N PHE A 120 5.79 -1.27 -15.62
CA PHE A 120 5.17 -0.35 -16.57
C PHE A 120 6.12 0.08 -17.70
N MET A 121 7.37 0.44 -17.38
CA MET A 121 8.38 0.83 -18.38
C MET A 121 8.83 -0.34 -19.26
N SER A 122 8.72 -1.57 -18.76
CA SER A 122 9.05 -2.79 -19.50
C SER A 122 7.95 -3.22 -20.48
N LEU A 123 6.78 -2.57 -20.45
CA LEU A 123 5.72 -2.82 -21.42
C LEU A 123 6.25 -2.52 -22.83
N PRO A 124 6.10 -3.46 -23.78
CA PRO A 124 6.61 -3.28 -25.13
C PRO A 124 5.94 -2.06 -25.75
N SER A 125 6.75 -1.03 -26.04
CA SER A 125 6.29 0.13 -26.80
C SER A 125 5.84 -0.32 -28.18
N GLN A 126 4.78 0.30 -28.72
CA GLN A 126 4.29 -0.03 -30.05
C GLN A 126 5.42 0.19 -31.06
N ASP A 127 5.92 -0.90 -31.61
CA ASP A 127 7.05 -0.90 -32.52
C ASP A 127 6.59 -0.24 -33.83
N ASN A 128 6.96 1.02 -34.05
CA ASN A 128 6.65 1.77 -35.29
C ASN A 128 7.58 1.29 -36.43
N LYS A 129 7.57 0.00 -36.70
CA LYS A 129 8.25 -0.61 -37.84
C LYS A 129 7.40 -0.42 -39.09
N GLY A 130 7.53 0.76 -39.69
CA GLY A 130 6.90 1.09 -40.97
C GLY A 130 7.62 2.25 -41.65
N GLN A 131 7.71 2.23 -42.98
CA GLN A 131 8.13 3.39 -43.77
C GLN A 131 6.94 4.32 -44.00
N THR A 132 7.14 5.61 -43.82
CA THR A 132 6.14 6.64 -44.14
C THR A 132 5.99 6.78 -45.65
N LEU A 133 4.91 6.20 -46.21
CA LEU A 133 4.56 6.32 -47.63
C LEU A 133 3.89 7.68 -47.88
N SER A 134 4.45 8.46 -48.80
CA SER A 134 4.04 9.85 -49.08
C SER A 134 2.72 9.96 -49.87
N LYS A 135 2.23 8.86 -50.45
CA LYS A 135 0.91 8.76 -51.08
C LYS A 135 0.49 7.30 -51.24
N VAL A 136 -0.70 6.96 -50.74
CA VAL A 136 -1.32 5.64 -50.90
C VAL A 136 -2.55 5.82 -51.78
N SER A 137 -2.56 5.19 -52.96
CA SER A 137 -3.66 5.30 -53.92
C SER A 137 -4.72 4.19 -53.75
N GLU A 138 -4.34 3.03 -53.21
CA GLU A 138 -5.25 1.91 -53.01
C GLU A 138 -4.78 1.04 -51.83
N LEU A 139 -5.71 0.62 -50.97
CA LEU A 139 -5.46 -0.19 -49.78
C LEU A 139 -6.32 -1.46 -49.89
N ARG A 140 -5.67 -2.62 -50.09
CA ARG A 140 -6.35 -3.92 -50.17
C ARG A 140 -6.06 -4.73 -48.92
N LEU A 141 -7.12 -5.30 -48.35
CA LEU A 141 -7.07 -6.21 -47.21
C LEU A 141 -7.22 -7.63 -47.76
N GLU A 142 -6.12 -8.37 -47.81
CA GLU A 142 -6.11 -9.77 -48.23
C GLU A 142 -5.88 -10.68 -47.02
N ASN A 143 -6.80 -11.61 -46.79
CA ASN A 143 -6.71 -12.65 -45.77
C ASN A 143 -6.37 -12.14 -44.35
N VAL A 144 -7.02 -11.06 -43.92
CA VAL A 144 -6.76 -10.43 -42.62
C VAL A 144 -7.67 -11.04 -41.57
N SER A 145 -7.07 -11.72 -40.60
CA SER A 145 -7.75 -12.17 -39.39
C SER A 145 -7.26 -11.36 -38.18
N TYR A 146 -8.17 -10.69 -37.48
CA TYR A 146 -7.84 -9.86 -36.33
C TYR A 146 -8.55 -10.33 -35.06
N ARG A 147 -7.78 -10.36 -33.97
CA ARG A 147 -8.22 -10.74 -32.63
C ARG A 147 -7.76 -9.68 -31.65
N TYR A 148 -8.69 -9.16 -30.85
CA TYR A 148 -8.32 -8.23 -29.78
C TYR A 148 -7.41 -8.91 -28.76
N PRO A 149 -6.38 -8.22 -28.25
CA PRO A 149 -5.57 -8.71 -27.16
C PRO A 149 -6.46 -9.17 -26.00
N LEU A 150 -6.08 -10.27 -25.34
CA LEU A 150 -6.81 -10.87 -24.21
C LEU A 150 -8.19 -11.47 -24.56
N THR A 151 -8.56 -11.58 -25.84
CA THR A 151 -9.81 -12.21 -26.27
C THR A 151 -9.51 -13.48 -27.07
N SER A 152 -10.30 -14.53 -26.87
CA SER A 152 -10.14 -15.81 -27.60
C SER A 152 -10.85 -15.82 -28.96
N LYS A 153 -11.81 -14.91 -29.17
CA LYS A 153 -12.64 -14.85 -30.38
C LYS A 153 -12.03 -13.90 -31.42
N TYR A 154 -11.88 -14.39 -32.65
CA TYR A 154 -11.52 -13.57 -33.80
C TYR A 154 -12.71 -12.70 -34.20
N VAL A 155 -12.49 -11.39 -34.29
CA VAL A 155 -13.54 -10.41 -34.64
C VAL A 155 -13.57 -10.16 -36.14
N LEU A 156 -12.43 -10.30 -36.80
CA LEU A 156 -12.33 -10.29 -38.26
C LEU A 156 -11.74 -11.62 -38.71
N LYS A 157 -12.40 -12.26 -39.67
CA LYS A 157 -11.94 -13.46 -40.37
C LYS A 157 -12.50 -13.39 -41.79
N LYS A 158 -11.63 -13.11 -42.77
CA LYS A 158 -12.00 -12.97 -44.18
C LYS A 158 -11.02 -13.75 -45.03
#